data_AF-A0A3P3RG45-F1
#
_entry.id   AF-A0A3P3RG45-F1
#
_cell.length_a   1.000
_cell.length_b   1.000
_cell.length_c   1.000
_cell.angle_alpha   90.00
_cell.angle_beta   90.00
_cell.angle_gamma   90.00
#
_symmetry.space_group_name_H-M   'P 1'
#
loop_
_entity.id
_entity.type
_entity.pdbx_description
1 polymer ?
#
loop_
_entity_poly.entity_id
_entity_poly.type
_entity_poly.pdbx_seq_one_letter_code
_entity_poly.pdbx_strand_id
1 'polypeptide(L)'
;MPVTVLREAGSRIRHDPALVGPFAVAGLFVMLADLLREFDPIPVATPVSFGHTFSIQYSIVPKGTARTIRHINALFDLRDPYLLGAVALELLVLLAVGLAGWLTITRALRVERRLDSLARYIGFLFVVTLLFRIMDFQTITVGSLLLFILMVLAAFLVLIRLFFLPGLLVRGCRYTTALQKSIRTAVGERWTLFCLIIVFGFASWGLAQVPIVGGGLSTVVVAPIHAVSIAVLLDRNSAVIVRADSRSG
;
A
#
# COMPACT_ATOMS: atom_id res chain seq x y z
N MET A 1 -3.75 3.54 21.75
CA MET A 1 -2.53 3.90 20.98
C MET A 1 -2.75 4.03 19.46
N PRO A 2 -3.43 3.12 18.73
CA PRO A 2 -3.67 3.34 17.28
C PRO A 2 -4.62 4.52 17.00
N VAL A 3 -5.63 4.71 17.84
CA VAL A 3 -6.59 5.84 17.74
C VAL A 3 -5.88 7.19 17.87
N THR A 4 -4.83 7.31 18.69
CA THR A 4 -4.08 8.57 18.80
C THR A 4 -3.23 8.85 17.57
N VAL A 5 -2.69 7.81 16.92
CA VAL A 5 -1.98 7.94 15.63
C VAL A 5 -2.95 8.39 14.54
N LEU A 6 -4.11 7.74 14.42
CA LEU A 6 -5.13 8.10 13.44
C LEU A 6 -5.68 9.52 13.67
N ARG A 7 -5.91 9.92 14.92
CA ARG A 7 -6.34 11.28 15.27
C ARG A 7 -5.28 12.32 14.92
N GLU A 8 -4.02 12.04 15.20
CA GLU A 8 -2.91 12.95 14.84
C GLU A 8 -2.72 13.04 13.33
N ALA A 9 -2.82 11.91 12.62
CA ALA A 9 -2.78 11.89 11.16
C ALA A 9 -3.94 12.70 10.56
N GLY A 10 -5.16 12.51 11.05
CA GLY A 10 -6.33 13.29 10.64
C GLY A 10 -6.20 14.78 10.96
N SER A 11 -5.63 15.12 12.12
CA SER A 11 -5.33 16.51 12.47
C SER A 11 -4.32 17.13 11.49
N ARG A 12 -3.23 16.42 11.18
CA ARG A 12 -2.22 16.89 10.20
C ARG A 12 -2.83 17.13 8.82
N ILE A 13 -3.68 16.22 8.35
CA ILE A 13 -4.38 16.35 7.06
C ILE A 13 -5.34 17.55 7.07
N ARG A 14 -6.06 17.79 8.18
CA ARG A 14 -6.94 18.96 8.30
C ARG A 14 -6.18 20.28 8.28
N HIS A 15 -4.98 20.33 8.85
CA HIS A 15 -4.15 21.54 8.87
C HIS A 15 -3.35 21.75 7.56
N ASP A 16 -2.99 20.69 6.84
CA ASP A 16 -2.34 20.76 5.52
C ASP A 16 -3.10 19.89 4.50
N PRO A 17 -4.22 20.40 3.94
CA PRO A 17 -5.06 19.63 3.01
C PRO A 17 -4.34 19.27 1.71
N ALA A 18 -3.24 19.97 1.39
CA ALA A 18 -2.41 19.65 0.24
C ALA A 18 -1.69 18.29 0.35
N LEU A 19 -1.73 17.62 1.51
CA LEU A 19 -1.28 16.23 1.68
C LEU A 19 -2.17 15.23 0.92
N VAL A 20 -3.43 15.57 0.66
CA VAL A 20 -4.41 14.73 -0.05
C VAL A 20 -4.33 14.92 -1.56
N GLY A 21 -3.93 16.12 -2.02
CA GLY A 21 -3.89 16.47 -3.44
C GLY A 21 -3.22 15.44 -4.35
N PRO A 22 -2.01 14.95 -4.03
CA PRO A 22 -1.34 13.92 -4.85
C PRO A 22 -2.14 12.61 -4.93
N PHE A 23 -2.77 12.19 -3.84
CA PHE A 23 -3.59 10.98 -3.81
C PHE A 23 -4.94 11.15 -4.49
N ALA A 24 -5.51 12.37 -4.51
CA ALA A 24 -6.70 12.68 -5.31
C ALA A 24 -6.42 12.48 -6.80
N VAL A 25 -5.28 12.98 -7.28
CA VAL A 25 -4.83 12.78 -8.67
C VAL A 25 -4.57 11.30 -8.96
N ALA A 26 -3.86 10.60 -8.07
CA ALA A 26 -3.62 9.16 -8.24
C ALA A 26 -4.93 8.34 -8.23
N GLY A 27 -5.88 8.69 -7.36
CA GLY A 27 -7.20 8.07 -7.31
C GLY A 27 -7.99 8.25 -8.60
N LEU A 28 -7.88 9.41 -9.24
CA LEU A 28 -8.46 9.65 -10.57
C LEU A 28 -7.84 8.71 -11.62
N PHE A 29 -6.52 8.55 -11.63
CA PHE A 29 -5.85 7.61 -12.55
C PHE A 29 -6.28 6.15 -12.29
N VAL A 30 -6.43 5.76 -11.02
CA VAL A 30 -6.92 4.42 -10.64
C VAL A 30 -8.35 4.22 -11.15
N MET A 31 -9.23 5.20 -10.92
CA MET A 31 -10.61 5.15 -11.38
C MET A 31 -10.71 5.10 -12.91
N LEU A 32 -9.91 5.90 -13.62
CA LEU A 32 -9.82 5.84 -15.08
C LEU A 32 -9.33 4.47 -15.54
N ALA A 33 -8.30 3.90 -14.90
CA ALA A 33 -7.82 2.57 -15.23
C ALA A 33 -8.88 1.48 -15.01
N ASP A 34 -9.65 1.57 -13.92
CA ASP A 34 -10.74 0.64 -13.63
C ASP A 34 -11.88 0.77 -14.65
N LEU A 35 -12.24 1.98 -15.05
CA LEU A 35 -13.20 2.23 -16.13
C LEU A 35 -12.70 1.66 -17.47
N LEU A 36 -11.44 1.92 -17.85
CA LEU A 36 -10.87 1.36 -19.07
C LEU A 36 -10.87 -0.18 -19.06
N ARG A 37 -10.65 -0.80 -17.90
CA ARG A 37 -10.72 -2.26 -17.74
C ARG A 37 -12.15 -2.79 -17.90
N GLU A 38 -13.15 -2.02 -17.53
CA GLU A 38 -14.58 -2.39 -17.65
C GLU A 38 -15.07 -2.33 -19.11
N PHE A 39 -14.45 -1.48 -19.95
CA PHE A 39 -14.72 -1.38 -21.39
C PHE A 39 -13.84 -2.27 -22.27
N ASP A 40 -12.85 -2.98 -21.72
CA ASP A 40 -11.94 -3.87 -22.46
C ASP A 40 -12.64 -5.23 -22.72
N PRO A 41 -12.77 -5.71 -23.98
CA PRO A 41 -13.44 -6.97 -24.32
C PRO A 41 -12.71 -8.25 -23.86
N ILE A 42 -11.71 -8.12 -23.00
CA ILE A 42 -10.90 -9.23 -22.51
C ILE A 42 -11.61 -9.85 -21.31
N PRO A 43 -11.93 -11.16 -21.31
CA PRO A 43 -12.80 -11.78 -20.33
C PRO A 43 -12.35 -11.45 -18.90
N VAL A 44 -13.14 -10.61 -18.24
CA VAL A 44 -13.01 -10.32 -16.84
C VAL A 44 -13.68 -11.47 -16.10
N ALA A 45 -12.92 -12.26 -15.34
CA ALA A 45 -13.52 -13.15 -14.37
C ALA A 45 -14.22 -12.30 -13.30
N THR A 46 -15.54 -12.14 -13.43
CA THR A 46 -16.39 -11.61 -12.37
C THR A 46 -16.34 -12.59 -11.20
N PRO A 47 -16.01 -12.17 -9.96
CA PRO A 47 -16.10 -13.04 -8.81
C PRO A 47 -17.53 -13.55 -8.69
N VAL A 48 -17.70 -14.87 -8.70
CA VAL A 48 -18.98 -15.52 -8.42
C VAL A 48 -19.36 -15.16 -7.00
N SER A 49 -20.32 -14.24 -6.87
CA SER A 49 -20.95 -13.92 -5.60
C SER A 49 -21.83 -15.11 -5.22
N PHE A 50 -21.60 -15.64 -4.02
CA PHE A 50 -22.37 -16.70 -3.35
C PHE A 50 -22.39 -18.09 -4.01
N GLY A 51 -21.37 -18.88 -3.66
CA GLY A 51 -21.39 -20.35 -3.74
C GLY A 51 -20.31 -20.96 -2.83
N HIS A 52 -20.69 -21.35 -1.62
CA HIS A 52 -20.01 -22.24 -0.63
C HIS A 52 -18.49 -22.16 -0.37
N THR A 53 -17.77 -21.15 -0.87
CA THR A 53 -16.31 -21.04 -0.67
C THR A 53 -15.94 -19.61 -0.29
N PHE A 54 -15.50 -19.43 0.96
CA PHE A 54 -14.99 -18.16 1.48
C PHE A 54 -13.68 -17.81 0.75
N SER A 55 -13.71 -16.82 -0.15
CA SER A 55 -12.52 -16.23 -0.77
C SER A 55 -12.40 -14.77 -0.29
N ILE A 56 -11.38 -14.49 0.53
CA ILE A 56 -11.07 -13.15 1.05
C ILE A 56 -9.86 -12.63 0.29
N GLN A 57 -10.05 -11.63 -0.59
CA GLN A 57 -8.95 -10.92 -1.25
C GLN A 57 -8.41 -9.80 -0.35
N TYR A 58 -7.10 -9.84 -0.06
CA TYR A 58 -6.39 -8.84 0.74
C TYR A 58 -5.35 -8.11 -0.11
N SER A 59 -5.40 -6.78 -0.16
CA SER A 59 -4.40 -5.93 -0.85
C SER A 59 -3.55 -5.19 0.18
N ILE A 60 -2.25 -5.40 0.11
CA ILE A 60 -1.22 -4.95 1.06
C ILE A 60 -0.56 -3.62 0.64
N VAL A 61 -0.65 -3.28 -0.64
CA VAL A 61 -0.09 -2.04 -1.19
C VAL A 61 -1.20 -0.97 -1.13
N PRO A 62 -0.91 0.33 -0.90
CA PRO A 62 -1.91 1.40 -1.04
C PRO A 62 -2.26 1.60 -2.52
N LYS A 63 -2.81 0.56 -3.13
CA LYS A 63 -3.44 0.51 -4.43
C LYS A 63 -4.85 0.01 -4.16
N GLY A 64 -5.83 0.74 -4.65
CA GLY A 64 -7.21 0.29 -4.60
C GLY A 64 -7.33 -1.15 -5.08
N THR A 65 -8.11 -1.94 -4.36
CA THR A 65 -8.42 -3.33 -4.68
C THR A 65 -9.10 -3.33 -6.06
N ALA A 66 -8.35 -3.71 -7.09
CA ALA A 66 -8.90 -3.86 -8.44
C ALA A 66 -9.87 -5.04 -8.44
N ARG A 67 -11.08 -4.84 -8.99
CA ARG A 67 -12.16 -5.84 -9.09
C ARG A 67 -11.88 -6.92 -10.16
N THR A 68 -10.68 -6.93 -10.73
CA THR A 68 -10.37 -7.53 -12.04
C THR A 68 -9.02 -8.22 -11.98
N ILE A 69 -8.98 -9.55 -12.08
CA ILE A 69 -7.73 -10.34 -12.16
C ILE A 69 -7.65 -10.99 -13.54
N ARG A 70 -6.59 -10.69 -14.30
CA ARG A 70 -6.23 -11.47 -15.50
C ARG A 70 -5.39 -12.67 -15.08
N HIS A 71 -5.85 -13.88 -15.39
CA HIS A 71 -5.05 -15.10 -15.30
C HIS A 71 -3.81 -14.99 -16.21
N ILE A 72 -2.65 -15.40 -15.71
CA ILE A 72 -1.38 -15.46 -16.48
C ILE A 72 -1.51 -16.38 -17.71
N ASN A 73 -2.38 -17.39 -17.67
CA ASN A 73 -2.63 -18.29 -18.80
C ASN A 73 -3.42 -17.64 -19.95
N ALA A 74 -4.06 -16.48 -19.73
CA ALA A 74 -4.73 -15.71 -20.78
C ALA A 74 -3.78 -14.72 -21.46
N LEU A 75 -2.54 -14.51 -20.96
CA LEU A 75 -1.58 -13.60 -21.59
C LEU A 75 -0.87 -14.21 -22.81
N PHE A 76 -0.94 -15.53 -23.02
CA PHE A 76 -0.27 -16.18 -24.16
C PHE A 76 -1.11 -16.22 -25.45
N ASP A 77 -2.39 -15.81 -25.38
CA ASP A 77 -3.33 -15.91 -26.51
C ASP A 77 -3.90 -14.55 -26.96
N LEU A 78 -3.29 -13.45 -26.50
CA LEU A 78 -3.72 -12.09 -26.85
C LEU A 78 -2.73 -11.40 -27.79
N ARG A 79 -3.24 -10.84 -28.90
CA ARG A 79 -2.55 -9.91 -29.80
C ARG A 79 -1.67 -8.93 -29.01
N ASP A 80 -0.36 -8.92 -29.32
CA ASP A 80 0.70 -8.08 -28.74
C ASP A 80 0.33 -6.62 -28.36
N PRO A 81 -0.48 -5.85 -29.11
CA PRO A 81 -0.83 -4.47 -28.72
C PRO A 81 -1.65 -4.37 -27.42
N TYR A 82 -2.49 -5.35 -27.10
CA TYR A 82 -3.35 -5.32 -25.90
C TYR A 82 -2.58 -5.66 -24.61
N LEU A 83 -1.52 -6.48 -24.74
CA LEU A 83 -0.57 -6.75 -23.65
C LEU A 83 0.19 -5.47 -23.27
N LEU A 84 0.69 -4.75 -24.27
CA LEU A 84 1.42 -3.51 -24.06
C LEU A 84 0.54 -2.44 -23.41
N GLY A 85 -0.72 -2.32 -23.84
CA GLY A 85 -1.70 -1.42 -23.23
C GLY A 85 -1.98 -1.75 -21.76
N ALA A 86 -2.18 -3.02 -21.43
CA ALA A 86 -2.41 -3.46 -20.06
C ALA A 86 -1.19 -3.21 -19.15
N VAL A 87 0.02 -3.52 -19.64
CA VAL A 87 1.27 -3.28 -18.90
C VAL A 87 1.50 -1.77 -18.71
N ALA A 88 1.30 -0.96 -19.74
CA ALA A 88 1.45 0.49 -19.66
C ALA A 88 0.47 1.10 -18.65
N LEU A 89 -0.78 0.65 -18.62
CA LEU A 89 -1.79 1.11 -17.66
C LEU A 89 -1.41 0.74 -16.22
N GLU A 90 -0.95 -0.50 -15.99
CA GLU A 90 -0.48 -0.94 -14.67
C GLU A 90 0.74 -0.14 -14.18
N LEU A 91 1.69 0.12 -15.09
CA LEU A 91 2.85 0.95 -14.80
C LEU A 91 2.44 2.39 -14.50
N LEU A 92 1.50 2.95 -15.26
CA LEU A 92 0.98 4.30 -15.02
C LEU A 92 0.35 4.43 -13.64
N VAL A 93 -0.52 3.49 -13.26
CA VAL A 93 -1.14 3.46 -11.94
C VAL A 93 -0.09 3.31 -10.85
N LEU A 94 0.89 2.42 -11.03
CA LEU A 94 2.00 2.23 -10.08
C LEU A 94 2.80 3.51 -9.89
N LEU A 95 3.15 4.19 -10.99
CA LEU A 95 3.88 5.44 -10.96
C LEU A 95 3.07 6.56 -10.32
N ALA A 96 1.78 6.70 -10.67
CA ALA A 96 0.91 7.73 -10.09
C ALA A 96 0.76 7.56 -8.57
N VAL A 97 0.48 6.34 -8.10
CA VAL A 97 0.39 6.01 -6.67
C VAL A 97 1.74 6.18 -5.98
N GLY A 98 2.83 5.77 -6.63
CA GLY A 98 4.18 5.90 -6.10
C GLY A 98 4.62 7.36 -5.94
N LEU A 99 4.37 8.19 -6.95
CA LEU A 99 4.61 9.63 -6.90
C LEU A 99 3.76 10.30 -5.82
N ALA A 100 2.47 9.93 -5.71
CA ALA A 100 1.60 10.44 -4.66
C ALA A 100 2.10 10.09 -3.26
N GLY A 101 2.44 8.81 -3.03
CA GLY A 101 3.01 8.35 -1.77
C GLY A 101 4.31 9.07 -1.42
N TRP A 102 5.23 9.21 -2.37
CA TRP A 102 6.49 9.91 -2.16
C TRP A 102 6.28 11.41 -1.86
N LEU A 103 5.42 12.11 -2.60
CA LEU A 103 5.11 13.53 -2.38
C LEU A 103 4.46 13.76 -1.01
N THR A 104 3.50 12.92 -0.62
CA THR A 104 2.81 13.06 0.67
C THR A 104 3.75 12.73 1.83
N ILE A 105 4.56 11.68 1.74
CA ILE A 105 5.50 11.31 2.80
C ILE A 105 6.63 12.34 2.94
N THR A 106 7.23 12.80 1.84
CA THR A 106 8.28 13.86 1.87
C THR A 106 7.74 15.14 2.52
N ARG A 107 6.53 15.55 2.14
CA ARG A 107 5.86 16.74 2.69
C ARG A 107 5.51 16.55 4.17
N ALA A 108 4.94 15.40 4.54
CA ALA A 108 4.57 15.11 5.92
C ALA A 108 5.79 15.04 6.86
N LEU A 109 6.92 14.50 6.36
CA LEU A 109 8.18 14.41 7.09
C LEU A 109 9.03 15.70 7.01
N ARG A 110 8.63 16.68 6.19
CA ARG A 110 9.38 17.93 5.92
C ARG A 110 10.83 17.66 5.47
N VAL A 111 11.03 16.67 4.61
CA VAL A 111 12.35 16.27 4.10
C VAL A 111 12.55 16.83 2.68
N GLU A 112 13.80 17.12 2.33
CA GLU A 112 14.19 17.50 0.97
C GLU A 112 13.78 16.46 -0.07
N ARG A 113 13.26 16.93 -1.20
CA ARG A 113 12.86 16.09 -2.33
C ARG A 113 14.09 15.72 -3.15
N ARG A 114 14.53 14.46 -3.05
CA ARG A 114 15.66 13.92 -3.83
C ARG A 114 15.18 12.87 -4.82
N LEU A 115 15.59 12.98 -6.09
CA LEU A 115 15.22 12.02 -7.14
C LEU A 115 15.77 10.60 -6.90
N ASP A 116 16.95 10.49 -6.29
CA ASP A 116 17.52 9.20 -5.87
C ASP A 116 16.63 8.50 -4.82
N SER A 117 16.02 9.26 -3.91
CA SER A 117 15.04 8.75 -2.95
C SER A 117 13.74 8.32 -3.64
N LEU A 118 13.28 9.09 -4.64
CA LEU A 118 12.12 8.72 -5.46
C LEU A 118 12.35 7.41 -6.22
N ALA A 119 13.50 7.27 -6.91
CA ALA A 119 13.83 6.07 -7.65
C ALA A 119 13.89 4.83 -6.75
N ARG A 120 14.46 4.96 -5.55
CA ARG A 120 14.48 3.87 -4.57
C ARG A 120 13.10 3.51 -4.05
N TYR A 121 12.27 4.51 -3.79
CA TYR A 121 10.90 4.30 -3.34
C TYR A 121 10.04 3.61 -4.41
N ILE A 122 10.10 4.07 -5.67
CA ILE A 122 9.42 3.45 -6.80
C ILE A 122 9.94 2.03 -7.04
N GLY A 123 11.26 1.83 -6.99
CA GLY A 123 11.88 0.51 -7.13
C GLY A 123 11.38 -0.48 -6.07
N PHE A 124 11.29 -0.05 -4.81
CA PHE A 124 10.70 -0.85 -3.75
C PHE A 124 9.22 -1.18 -4.03
N LEU A 125 8.40 -0.19 -4.38
CA LEU A 125 6.98 -0.42 -4.71
C LEU A 125 6.80 -1.38 -5.89
N PHE A 126 7.67 -1.29 -6.89
CA PHE A 126 7.69 -2.18 -8.04
C PHE A 126 7.97 -3.62 -7.60
N VAL A 127 9.05 -3.84 -6.84
CA VAL A 127 9.42 -5.18 -6.33
C VAL A 127 8.31 -5.78 -5.48
N VAL A 128 7.72 -5.01 -4.57
CA VAL A 128 6.60 -5.48 -3.74
C VAL A 128 5.40 -5.84 -4.61
N THR A 129 5.01 -4.97 -5.55
CA THR A 129 3.88 -5.25 -6.45
C THR A 129 4.14 -6.53 -7.25
N LEU A 130 5.35 -6.69 -7.78
CA LEU A 130 5.74 -7.86 -8.57
C LEU A 130 5.69 -9.14 -7.74
N LEU A 131 6.21 -9.10 -6.50
CA LEU A 131 6.19 -10.24 -5.58
C LEU A 131 4.75 -10.69 -5.30
N PHE A 132 3.84 -9.76 -4.99
CA PHE A 132 2.43 -10.08 -4.77
C PHE A 132 1.74 -10.67 -6.00
N ARG A 133 2.13 -10.22 -7.19
CA ARG A 133 1.59 -10.71 -8.46
C ARG A 133 2.09 -12.11 -8.81
N ILE A 134 3.36 -12.42 -8.53
CA ILE A 134 3.96 -13.74 -8.78
C ILE A 134 3.43 -14.78 -7.81
N MET A 135 3.24 -14.41 -6.54
CA MET A 135 2.84 -15.36 -5.49
C MET A 135 1.37 -15.80 -5.58
N ASP A 136 0.60 -15.28 -6.54
CA ASP A 136 -0.82 -15.57 -6.78
C ASP A 136 -1.63 -15.80 -5.48
N PHE A 137 -1.45 -14.90 -4.51
CA PHE A 137 -2.12 -14.97 -3.19
C PHE A 137 -3.66 -14.91 -3.28
N GLN A 138 -4.23 -14.87 -4.49
CA GLN A 138 -5.63 -14.68 -4.79
C GLN A 138 -6.41 -16.01 -4.87
N THR A 139 -5.74 -17.13 -5.14
CA THR A 139 -6.34 -18.47 -5.18
C THR A 139 -5.43 -19.51 -4.53
N ILE A 140 -5.03 -19.29 -3.28
CA ILE A 140 -4.34 -20.34 -2.52
C ILE A 140 -5.40 -21.26 -1.93
N THR A 141 -5.68 -22.34 -2.65
CA THR A 141 -6.46 -23.48 -2.12
C THR A 141 -5.58 -24.22 -1.13
N VAL A 142 -5.49 -23.70 0.09
CA VAL A 142 -4.71 -24.36 1.13
C VAL A 142 -5.53 -25.56 1.61
N GLY A 143 -5.07 -26.77 1.32
CA GLY A 143 -5.72 -28.01 1.78
C GLY A 143 -5.75 -28.18 3.31
N SER A 144 -5.14 -27.26 4.06
CA SER A 144 -5.10 -27.25 5.52
C SER A 144 -5.31 -25.84 6.07
N LEU A 145 -6.31 -25.69 6.94
CA LEU A 145 -6.62 -24.45 7.65
C LEU A 145 -5.43 -23.94 8.49
N LEU A 146 -4.63 -24.86 9.03
CA LEU A 146 -3.43 -24.52 9.81
C LEU A 146 -2.37 -23.80 8.95
N LEU A 147 -2.18 -24.27 7.73
CA LEU A 147 -1.17 -23.73 6.81
C LEU A 147 -1.60 -22.36 6.28
N PHE A 148 -2.90 -22.14 6.09
CA PHE A 148 -3.46 -20.81 5.81
C PHE A 148 -3.20 -19.82 6.95
N ILE A 149 -3.49 -20.21 8.20
CA ILE A 149 -3.22 -19.36 9.38
C ILE A 149 -1.73 -19.03 9.48
N LEU A 150 -0.85 -20.01 9.26
CA LEU A 150 0.59 -19.80 9.32
C LEU A 150 1.07 -18.82 8.25
N MET A 151 0.55 -18.93 7.03
CA MET A 151 0.85 -18.03 5.93
C MET A 151 0.37 -16.60 6.20
N VAL A 152 -0.86 -16.44 6.70
CA VAL A 152 -1.41 -15.13 7.09
C VAL A 152 -0.58 -14.51 8.20
N LEU A 153 -0.21 -15.29 9.23
CA LEU A 153 0.64 -14.81 10.32
C LEU A 153 2.02 -14.39 9.82
N ALA A 154 2.63 -15.17 8.93
CA ALA A 154 3.90 -14.83 8.31
C ALA A 154 3.80 -13.52 7.51
N ALA A 155 2.73 -13.34 6.72
CA ALA A 155 2.46 -12.11 5.99
C ALA A 155 2.33 -10.91 6.94
N PHE A 156 1.56 -11.03 8.03
CA PHE A 156 1.46 -9.97 9.04
C PHE A 156 2.80 -9.62 9.69
N LEU A 157 3.62 -10.61 10.03
CA LEU A 157 4.95 -10.36 10.59
C LEU A 157 5.86 -9.62 9.61
N VAL A 158 5.80 -9.96 8.32
CA VAL A 158 6.51 -9.24 7.26
C VAL A 158 5.99 -7.81 7.15
N LEU A 159 4.68 -7.59 7.12
CA LEU A 159 4.07 -6.27 7.00
C LEU A 159 4.46 -5.34 8.14
N ILE A 160 4.38 -5.82 9.38
CA ILE A 160 4.78 -5.05 10.56
C ILE A 160 6.24 -4.61 10.43
N ARG A 161 7.13 -5.50 9.96
CA ARG A 161 8.56 -5.19 9.75
C ARG A 161 8.81 -4.23 8.60
N LEU A 162 7.97 -4.23 7.56
CA LEU A 162 8.11 -3.38 6.39
C LEU A 162 7.39 -2.03 6.51
N PHE A 163 6.52 -1.85 7.51
CA PHE A 163 5.65 -0.67 7.65
C PHE A 163 6.41 0.67 7.60
N PHE A 164 7.58 0.75 8.25
CA PHE A 164 8.38 1.98 8.29
C PHE A 164 9.31 2.17 7.10
N LEU A 165 9.56 1.11 6.33
CA LEU A 165 10.47 1.11 5.20
C LEU A 165 10.19 2.23 4.19
N PRO A 166 8.95 2.46 3.70
CA PRO A 166 8.66 3.54 2.76
C PRO A 166 9.09 4.92 3.29
N GLY A 167 8.81 5.23 4.56
CA GLY A 167 9.20 6.51 5.16
C GLY A 167 10.71 6.67 5.32
N LEU A 168 11.43 5.57 5.60
CA LEU A 168 12.89 5.58 5.72
C LEU A 168 13.59 5.70 4.36
N LEU A 169 13.06 5.07 3.31
CA LEU A 169 13.55 5.24 1.95
C LEU A 169 13.34 6.69 1.49
N VAL A 170 12.18 7.27 1.80
CA VAL A 170 11.89 8.68 1.51
C VAL A 170 12.88 9.61 2.21
N ARG A 171 13.25 9.33 3.46
CA ARG A 171 14.31 10.04 4.22
C ARG A 171 15.72 9.89 3.62
N GLY A 172 15.89 9.11 2.55
CA GLY A 172 17.16 8.95 1.84
C GLY A 172 18.04 7.81 2.36
N CYS A 173 17.53 6.96 3.27
CA CYS A 173 18.28 5.79 3.71
C CYS A 173 18.50 4.79 2.55
N ARG A 174 19.64 4.09 2.55
CA ARG A 174 19.88 2.97 1.63
C ARG A 174 18.97 1.79 2.00
N TYR A 175 18.64 0.91 1.05
CA TYR A 175 17.70 -0.20 1.28
C TYR A 175 18.02 -1.06 2.51
N THR A 176 19.29 -1.46 2.67
CA THR A 176 19.72 -2.31 3.79
C THR A 176 19.57 -1.61 5.14
N THR A 177 20.03 -0.36 5.23
CA THR A 177 19.92 0.46 6.44
C THR A 177 18.47 0.77 6.77
N ALA A 178 17.65 1.08 5.76
CA ALA A 178 16.22 1.31 5.91
C ALA A 178 15.52 0.07 6.46
N LEU A 179 15.85 -1.12 5.94
CA LEU A 179 15.25 -2.39 6.37
C LEU A 179 15.62 -2.72 7.81
N GLN A 180 16.91 -2.66 8.17
CA GLN A 180 17.36 -2.91 9.54
C GLN A 180 16.71 -1.95 10.53
N LYS A 181 16.65 -0.66 10.19
CA LYS A 181 16.03 0.36 11.03
C LYS A 181 14.51 0.14 11.13
N SER A 182 13.85 -0.21 10.03
CA SER A 182 12.41 -0.56 10.02
C SER A 182 12.12 -1.73 10.95
N ILE A 183 12.88 -2.82 10.87
CA ILE A 183 12.72 -4.00 11.73
C ILE A 183 12.92 -3.62 13.20
N ARG A 184 14.00 -2.90 13.52
CA ARG A 184 14.31 -2.51 14.90
C ARG A 184 13.23 -1.60 15.48
N THR A 185 12.77 -0.61 14.71
CA THR A 185 11.72 0.32 15.12
C THR A 185 10.35 -0.37 15.26
N ALA A 186 10.04 -1.34 14.40
CA ALA A 186 8.79 -2.09 14.46
C ALA A 186 8.64 -2.96 15.72
N VAL A 187 9.74 -3.38 16.36
CA VAL A 187 9.68 -4.20 17.58
C VAL A 187 9.01 -3.48 18.75
N GLY A 188 9.20 -2.17 18.89
CA GLY A 188 8.61 -1.38 19.98
C GLY A 188 7.10 -1.12 19.82
N GLU A 189 6.58 -1.19 18.58
CA GLU A 189 5.22 -0.75 18.24
C GLU A 189 4.36 -1.86 17.60
N ARG A 190 4.74 -3.13 17.77
CA ARG A 190 4.13 -4.28 17.06
C ARG A 190 2.61 -4.29 17.13
N TRP A 191 2.04 -4.02 18.32
CA TRP A 191 0.59 -4.03 18.51
C TRP A 191 -0.10 -2.86 17.83
N THR A 192 0.46 -1.65 17.94
CA THR A 192 -0.04 -0.47 17.23
C THR A 192 -0.03 -0.68 15.72
N LEU A 193 1.06 -1.22 15.19
CA LEU A 193 1.22 -1.53 13.76
C LEU A 193 0.24 -2.61 13.30
N PHE A 194 0.10 -3.69 14.07
CA PHE A 194 -0.87 -4.75 13.78
C PHE A 194 -2.29 -4.20 13.68
N CYS A 195 -2.74 -3.41 14.65
CA CYS A 195 -4.06 -2.78 14.61
C CYS A 195 -4.20 -1.82 13.42
N LEU A 196 -3.18 -1.02 13.10
CA LEU A 196 -3.22 -0.11 11.94
C LEU A 196 -3.33 -0.87 10.62
N ILE A 197 -2.55 -1.95 10.44
CA ILE A 197 -2.59 -2.80 9.24
C ILE A 197 -3.99 -3.43 9.08
N ILE A 198 -4.59 -3.91 10.18
CA ILE A 198 -5.96 -4.42 10.18
C ILE A 198 -6.93 -3.32 9.77
N VAL A 199 -6.89 -2.15 10.42
CA VAL A 199 -7.81 -1.04 10.14
C VAL A 199 -7.70 -0.55 8.70
N PHE A 200 -6.48 -0.37 8.18
CA PHE A 200 -6.28 0.03 6.79
C PHE A 200 -6.72 -1.05 5.80
N GLY A 201 -6.44 -2.31 6.11
CA GLY A 201 -6.87 -3.45 5.30
C GLY A 201 -8.39 -3.53 5.21
N PHE A 202 -9.09 -3.50 6.35
CA PHE A 202 -10.56 -3.53 6.39
C PHE A 202 -11.19 -2.28 5.77
N ALA A 203 -10.63 -1.09 6.00
CA ALA A 203 -11.12 0.14 5.38
C ALA A 203 -10.97 0.07 3.86
N SER A 204 -9.78 -0.31 3.36
CA SER A 204 -9.53 -0.45 1.93
C SER A 204 -10.46 -1.49 1.29
N TRP A 205 -10.60 -2.65 1.94
CA TRP A 205 -11.51 -3.71 1.49
C TRP A 205 -12.97 -3.25 1.43
N GLY A 206 -13.44 -2.57 2.47
CA GLY A 206 -14.81 -2.05 2.54
C GLY A 206 -15.09 -0.98 1.48
N LEU A 207 -14.15 -0.04 1.28
CA LEU A 207 -14.28 0.99 0.24
C LEU A 207 -14.25 0.39 -1.17
N ALA A 208 -13.50 -0.70 -1.38
CA ALA A 208 -13.43 -1.36 -2.67
C ALA A 208 -14.69 -2.14 -3.06
N GLN A 209 -15.62 -2.38 -2.13
CA GLN A 209 -16.93 -2.96 -2.46
C GLN A 209 -17.84 -1.97 -3.18
N VAL A 210 -17.52 -0.66 -3.20
CA VAL A 210 -18.32 0.34 -3.90
C VAL A 210 -18.15 0.18 -5.41
N PRO A 211 -19.23 -0.06 -6.18
CA PRO A 211 -19.15 -0.18 -7.64
C PRO A 211 -18.54 1.06 -8.29
N ILE A 212 -17.74 0.86 -9.35
CA ILE A 212 -17.18 1.91 -10.25
C ILE A 212 -16.09 2.78 -9.62
N VAL A 213 -16.21 3.16 -8.35
CA VAL A 213 -15.30 4.12 -7.67
C VAL A 213 -14.50 3.52 -6.52
N GLY A 214 -14.72 2.26 -6.13
CA GLY A 214 -14.10 1.67 -4.95
C GLY A 214 -12.57 1.67 -4.94
N GLY A 215 -11.94 1.44 -6.10
CA GLY A 215 -10.48 1.52 -6.27
C GLY A 215 -9.94 2.94 -6.10
N GLY A 216 -10.63 3.93 -6.69
CA GLY A 216 -10.31 5.35 -6.52
C GLY A 216 -10.52 5.83 -5.08
N LEU A 217 -11.69 5.55 -4.49
CA LEU A 217 -12.08 5.97 -3.15
C LEU A 217 -11.14 5.43 -2.06
N SER A 218 -10.79 4.14 -2.12
CA SER A 218 -9.81 3.55 -1.20
C SER A 218 -8.44 4.24 -1.33
N THR A 219 -8.01 4.58 -2.55
CA THR A 219 -6.76 5.30 -2.80
C THR A 219 -6.81 6.74 -2.27
N VAL A 220 -7.90 7.47 -2.50
CA VAL A 220 -8.02 8.88 -2.07
C VAL A 220 -8.14 9.01 -0.55
N VAL A 221 -8.79 8.06 0.12
CA VAL A 221 -9.09 8.16 1.56
C VAL A 221 -8.04 7.42 2.40
N VAL A 222 -7.80 6.15 2.11
CA VAL A 222 -6.97 5.29 2.97
C VAL A 222 -5.49 5.58 2.77
N ALA A 223 -5.05 5.80 1.53
CA ALA A 223 -3.63 5.96 1.25
C ALA A 223 -2.99 7.23 1.87
N PRO A 224 -3.60 8.43 1.85
CA PRO A 224 -3.04 9.58 2.56
C PRO A 224 -3.01 9.39 4.08
N ILE A 225 -4.05 8.80 4.68
CA ILE A 225 -4.05 8.52 6.12
C ILE A 225 -2.92 7.54 6.47
N HIS A 226 -2.72 6.50 5.66
CA HIS A 226 -1.64 5.54 5.82
C HIS A 226 -0.26 6.20 5.71
N ALA A 227 -0.05 7.01 4.66
CA ALA A 227 1.19 7.77 4.44
C ALA A 227 1.51 8.74 5.59
N VAL A 228 0.51 9.48 6.07
CA VAL A 228 0.69 10.42 7.19
C VAL A 228 0.91 9.69 8.51
N SER A 229 0.28 8.53 8.71
CA SER A 229 0.50 7.69 9.90
C SER A 229 1.94 7.19 9.99
N ILE A 230 2.56 6.83 8.86
CA ILE A 230 3.98 6.48 8.79
C ILE A 230 4.84 7.66 9.26
N ALA A 231 4.55 8.87 8.76
CA ALA A 231 5.28 10.08 9.14
C ALA A 231 5.16 10.40 10.64
N VAL A 232 3.93 10.34 11.20
CA VAL A 232 3.67 10.58 12.62
C VAL A 232 4.43 9.58 13.50
N LEU A 233 4.39 8.30 13.18
CA LEU A 233 5.07 7.27 13.97
C LEU A 233 6.60 7.40 13.89
N LEU A 234 7.16 7.78 12.74
CA LEU A 234 8.59 8.04 12.59
C LEU A 234 9.04 9.27 13.40
N ASP A 235 8.24 10.33 13.43
CA ASP A 235 8.54 11.53 14.21
C ASP A 235 8.50 11.25 15.72
N ARG A 236 7.47 10.53 16.20
CA ARG A 236 7.36 10.10 17.61
C ARG A 236 8.58 9.28 18.06
N ASN A 237 8.99 8.29 17.26
CA ASN A 237 10.17 7.48 17.58
C ASN A 237 11.48 8.28 17.55
N SER A 238 11.59 9.28 16.67
CA SER A 238 12.77 10.14 16.61
C SER A 238 12.86 11.04 17.86
N ALA A 239 11.73 11.58 18.34
CA ALA A 239 11.66 12.42 19.54
C ALA A 239 11.96 11.66 20.84
N VAL A 240 11.56 10.38 20.92
CA VAL A 240 11.88 9.52 22.08
C VAL A 240 13.38 9.26 22.18
N ILE A 241 14.06 9.00 21.06
CA ILE A 241 15.50 8.76 21.03
C ILE A 241 16.28 10.01 21.49
N VAL A 242 15.92 11.20 20.99
CA VAL A 242 16.58 12.46 21.37
C VAL A 242 16.42 12.77 22.87
N ARG A 243 15.25 12.48 23.46
CA ARG A 243 15.01 12.67 24.91
C ARG A 243 15.74 11.67 25.80
N ALA A 244 16.07 10.48 25.28
CA ALA A 244 16.82 9.49 26.04
C ALA A 244 18.29 9.92 26.18
N ASP A 245 18.90 10.42 25.10
CA ASP A 245 20.29 10.90 25.10
C ASP A 245 20.47 12.17 25.97
N SER A 246 19.46 13.04 26.05
CA SER A 246 19.53 14.27 26.85
C SER A 246 19.36 14.06 28.36
N ARG A 247 19.01 12.86 28.82
CA ARG A 247 18.87 12.52 30.25
C ARG A 247 20.06 11.74 30.81
N SER A 248 21.00 11.36 29.95
CA SER A 248 22.21 10.59 30.29
C SER A 248 23.50 11.42 30.27
N GLY A 249 23.41 12.74 30.07
CA GLY A 249 24.50 13.70 30.21
C GLY A 249 24.20 14.68 31.33
#